data_AF-A0A4P7W2W3-F1
#
_entry.id   AF-A0A4P7W2W3-F1
#
_cell.length_a   1.000
_cell.length_b   1.000
_cell.length_c   1.000
_cell.angle_alpha   90.00
_cell.angle_beta   90.00
_cell.angle_gamma   90.00
#
_symmetry.space_group_name_H-M   'P 1'
#
loop_
_entity.id
_entity.type
_entity.pdbx_description
1 polymer ?
#
loop_
_entity_poly.entity_id
_entity_poly.type
_entity_poly.pdbx_seq_one_letter_code
_entity_poly.pdbx_strand_id
1 'polypeptide(L)'
;MEQDLKKRLSLDPDGLLTYEYIANHIGECDNIMGELVDNMILVDPTGQFMVSAARYLYAINPEAYAEHISRLIATVIEKDRERRYLPDLITAIWGSDYADHAEELAATDDNFRRIYKRITPSQGI
;
A
#
# COMPACT_ATOMS: atom_id res chain seq x y z
N MET A 1 -15.02 1.40 -13.50
CA MET A 1 -15.76 0.58 -12.53
C MET A 1 -17.24 0.78 -12.78
N GLU A 2 -18.04 -0.28 -12.76
CA GLU A 2 -19.50 -0.16 -12.92
C GLU A 2 -20.11 0.69 -11.79
N GLN A 3 -21.17 1.45 -12.12
CA GLN A 3 -21.73 2.44 -11.19
C GLN A 3 -22.28 1.81 -9.90
N ASP A 4 -22.92 0.65 -9.99
CA ASP A 4 -23.46 -0.03 -8.82
C ASP A 4 -22.35 -0.56 -7.91
N LEU A 5 -21.29 -1.10 -8.49
CA LEU A 5 -20.11 -1.52 -7.75
C LEU A 5 -19.44 -0.33 -7.07
N LYS A 6 -19.23 0.77 -7.80
CA LYS A 6 -18.65 2.00 -7.24
C LYS A 6 -19.47 2.53 -6.08
N LYS A 7 -20.80 2.58 -6.22
CA LYS A 7 -21.70 3.02 -5.16
C LYS A 7 -21.57 2.12 -3.93
N ARG A 8 -21.56 0.80 -4.11
CA ARG A 8 -21.39 -0.17 -3.02
C ARG A 8 -20.07 0.01 -2.28
N LEU A 9 -18.96 0.10 -3.01
CA LEU A 9 -17.62 0.24 -2.42
C LEU A 9 -17.37 1.63 -1.82
N SER A 10 -18.05 2.68 -2.30
CA SER A 10 -17.91 4.03 -1.73
C SER A 10 -18.60 4.20 -0.37
N LEU A 11 -19.52 3.29 -0.03
CA LEU A 11 -20.22 3.26 1.26
C LEU A 11 -19.48 2.43 2.31
N ASP A 12 -18.28 1.96 1.97
CA ASP A 12 -17.40 1.21 2.84
C ASP A 12 -16.96 2.09 4.04
N PRO A 13 -17.25 1.70 5.29
CA PRO A 13 -16.95 2.51 6.45
C PRO A 13 -15.45 2.51 6.83
N ASP A 14 -14.69 1.50 6.40
CA ASP A 14 -13.31 1.29 6.86
C ASP A 14 -12.31 0.90 5.77
N GLY A 15 -12.76 0.59 4.56
CA GLY A 15 -11.93 0.23 3.42
C GLY A 15 -11.77 -1.27 3.17
N LEU A 16 -12.41 -2.11 3.99
CA LEU A 16 -12.35 -3.56 3.87
C LEU A 16 -12.99 -4.08 2.57
N LEU A 17 -14.15 -3.54 2.17
CA LEU A 17 -14.92 -4.05 1.04
C LEU A 17 -14.15 -3.94 -0.29
N THR A 18 -13.36 -2.87 -0.42
CA THR A 18 -12.54 -2.67 -1.63
C THR A 18 -11.38 -3.66 -1.67
N TYR A 19 -10.73 -3.90 -0.53
CA TYR A 19 -9.69 -4.91 -0.41
C TYR A 19 -10.22 -6.32 -0.71
N GLU A 20 -11.36 -6.70 -0.11
CA GLU A 20 -12.00 -7.99 -0.37
C GLU A 20 -12.39 -8.15 -1.84
N TYR A 21 -12.88 -7.08 -2.48
CA TYR A 21 -13.20 -7.12 -3.90
C TYR A 21 -11.96 -7.43 -4.74
N ILE A 22 -10.84 -6.74 -4.50
CA ILE A 22 -9.56 -7.00 -5.16
C ILE A 22 -9.13 -8.45 -4.95
N ALA A 23 -9.12 -8.91 -3.69
CA ALA A 23 -8.64 -10.25 -3.34
C ALA A 23 -9.48 -11.37 -3.99
N ASN A 24 -10.80 -11.17 -4.13
CA ASN A 24 -11.70 -12.15 -4.73
C ASN A 24 -11.72 -12.12 -6.26
N HIS A 25 -11.19 -11.08 -6.90
CA HIS A 25 -11.26 -10.88 -8.36
C HIS A 25 -9.89 -10.52 -8.96
N ILE A 26 -8.79 -10.93 -8.31
CA ILE A 26 -7.44 -10.65 -8.79
C ILE A 26 -7.23 -11.27 -10.18
N GLY A 27 -6.64 -10.52 -11.11
CA GLY A 27 -6.49 -10.92 -12.52
C GLY A 27 -7.75 -10.71 -13.37
N GLU A 28 -8.93 -10.55 -12.77
CA GLU A 28 -10.18 -10.23 -13.48
C GLU A 28 -10.53 -8.75 -13.41
N CYS A 29 -10.11 -8.06 -12.34
CA CYS A 29 -10.38 -6.64 -12.11
C CYS A 29 -9.23 -5.69 -12.47
N ASP A 30 -8.18 -6.17 -13.14
CA ASP A 30 -6.99 -5.39 -13.47
C ASP A 30 -7.30 -4.11 -14.27
N ASN A 31 -8.28 -4.17 -15.18
CA ASN A 31 -8.73 -3.04 -15.98
C ASN A 31 -9.37 -1.89 -15.16
N ILE A 32 -9.79 -2.16 -13.93
CA ILE A 32 -10.37 -1.18 -13.01
C ILE A 32 -9.55 -0.99 -11.74
N MET A 33 -8.34 -1.58 -11.67
CA MET A 33 -7.48 -1.54 -10.48
C MET A 33 -7.16 -0.12 -10.02
N GLY A 34 -6.93 0.81 -10.97
CA GLY A 34 -6.72 2.22 -10.64
C GLY A 34 -7.88 2.85 -9.87
N GLU A 35 -9.13 2.58 -10.28
CA GLU A 35 -10.32 3.09 -9.60
C GLU A 35 -10.54 2.42 -8.24
N LEU A 36 -10.14 1.15 -8.09
CA LEU A 36 -10.19 0.44 -6.80
C LEU A 36 -9.18 1.06 -5.82
N VAL A 37 -7.96 1.33 -6.26
CA VAL A 37 -6.94 2.05 -5.46
C VAL A 37 -7.44 3.43 -5.04
N ASP A 38 -8.04 4.20 -5.97
CA ASP A 38 -8.62 5.51 -5.65
C ASP A 38 -9.69 5.40 -4.55
N ASN A 39 -10.55 4.38 -4.63
CA ASN A 39 -11.54 4.16 -3.59
C ASN A 39 -10.90 3.81 -2.25
N MET A 40 -9.90 2.93 -2.20
CA MET A 40 -9.18 2.62 -0.95
C MET A 40 -8.57 3.87 -0.31
N ILE A 41 -7.97 4.74 -1.10
CA ILE A 41 -7.41 6.02 -0.63
C ILE A 41 -8.48 6.90 0.02
N LEU A 42 -9.70 6.87 -0.53
CA LEU A 42 -10.85 7.62 -0.02
C LEU A 42 -11.40 7.01 1.28
N VAL A 43 -11.66 5.70 1.31
CA VAL A 43 -12.45 5.05 2.37
C VAL A 43 -11.65 4.42 3.50
N ASP A 44 -10.34 4.17 3.32
CA ASP A 44 -9.46 3.68 4.39
C ASP A 44 -8.74 4.87 5.05
N PRO A 45 -9.22 5.40 6.18
CA PRO A 45 -8.61 6.57 6.82
C PRO A 45 -7.28 6.24 7.49
N THR A 46 -7.05 4.98 7.88
CA THR A 46 -5.89 4.57 8.67
C THR A 46 -4.74 4.04 7.81
N GLY A 47 -5.04 3.58 6.59
CA GLY A 47 -4.08 2.88 5.73
C GLY A 47 -3.95 1.39 6.01
N GLN A 48 -4.73 0.82 6.93
CA GLN A 48 -4.65 -0.60 7.28
C GLN A 48 -4.89 -1.52 6.08
N PHE A 49 -5.96 -1.25 5.32
CA PHE A 49 -6.31 -2.06 4.16
C PHE A 49 -5.48 -1.69 2.94
N MET A 50 -5.05 -0.44 2.81
CA MET A 50 -4.06 -0.06 1.79
C MET A 50 -2.73 -0.82 1.97
N VAL A 51 -2.24 -0.98 3.20
CA VAL A 51 -1.06 -1.81 3.51
C VAL A 51 -1.31 -3.28 3.18
N SER A 52 -2.50 -3.79 3.50
CA SER A 52 -2.86 -5.17 3.21
C SER A 52 -2.96 -5.44 1.70
N ALA A 53 -3.54 -4.50 0.94
CA ALA A 53 -3.58 -4.54 -0.52
C ALA A 53 -2.18 -4.45 -1.13
N ALA A 54 -1.32 -3.54 -0.68
CA ALA A 54 0.04 -3.40 -1.20
C ALA A 54 0.85 -4.70 -1.03
N ARG A 55 0.79 -5.31 0.16
CA ARG A 55 1.44 -6.60 0.44
C ARG A 55 0.87 -7.73 -0.40
N TYR A 56 -0.46 -7.77 -0.54
CA TYR A 56 -1.14 -8.78 -1.34
C TYR A 56 -0.73 -8.68 -2.83
N LEU A 57 -0.83 -7.50 -3.43
CA LEU A 57 -0.47 -7.29 -4.83
C LEU A 57 1.01 -7.59 -5.09
N TYR A 58 1.89 -7.21 -4.16
CA TYR A 58 3.32 -7.52 -4.24
C TYR A 58 3.57 -9.04 -4.23
N ALA A 59 2.85 -9.79 -3.38
CA ALA A 59 2.98 -11.24 -3.31
C ALA A 59 2.43 -11.96 -4.56
N ILE A 60 1.43 -11.38 -5.24
CA ILE A 60 0.86 -11.95 -6.47
C ILE A 60 1.77 -11.69 -7.68
N ASN A 61 2.05 -10.43 -7.97
CA ASN A 61 2.89 -10.04 -9.10
C ASN A 61 3.39 -8.59 -8.92
N PRO A 62 4.61 -8.38 -8.39
CA PRO A 62 5.10 -7.05 -8.07
C PRO A 62 5.37 -6.20 -9.31
N GLU A 63 5.68 -6.83 -10.45
CA GLU A 63 5.94 -6.12 -11.71
C GLU A 63 4.63 -5.63 -12.34
N ALA A 64 3.61 -6.51 -12.43
CA ALA A 64 2.33 -6.16 -13.03
C ALA A 64 1.58 -5.06 -12.25
N TYR A 65 1.73 -5.05 -10.92
CA TYR A 65 1.02 -4.11 -10.05
C TYR A 65 1.91 -2.99 -9.50
N ALA A 66 3.11 -2.80 -10.04
CA ALA A 66 4.12 -1.88 -9.50
C ALA A 66 3.58 -0.46 -9.26
N GLU A 67 2.83 0.09 -10.22
CA GLU A 67 2.23 1.42 -10.09
C GLU A 67 1.22 1.49 -8.93
N HIS A 68 0.34 0.50 -8.82
CA HIS A 68 -0.70 0.44 -7.80
C HIS A 68 -0.10 0.24 -6.40
N ILE A 69 0.88 -0.67 -6.27
CA ILE A 69 1.63 -0.90 -5.03
C ILE A 69 2.30 0.40 -4.60
N SER A 70 3.00 1.08 -5.51
CA SER A 70 3.70 2.34 -5.21
C SER A 70 2.73 3.42 -4.71
N ARG A 71 1.57 3.58 -5.35
CA ARG A 71 0.54 4.56 -4.95
C ARG A 71 -0.05 4.25 -3.57
N LEU A 72 -0.35 2.97 -3.28
CA LEU A 72 -0.85 2.54 -1.98
C LEU A 72 0.17 2.84 -0.87
N ILE A 73 1.44 2.47 -1.09
CA ILE A 73 2.51 2.72 -0.12
C ILE A 73 2.69 4.23 0.13
N ALA A 74 2.77 5.03 -0.94
CA ALA A 74 2.90 6.48 -0.83
C ALA A 74 1.79 7.10 0.03
N THR A 75 0.55 6.63 -0.13
CA THR A 75 -0.61 7.12 0.63
C THR A 75 -0.60 6.65 2.08
N VAL A 76 -0.22 5.39 2.33
CA VAL A 76 -0.09 4.85 3.68
C VAL A 76 0.94 5.62 4.48
N ILE A 77 2.10 5.96 3.89
CA ILE A 77 3.11 6.78 4.55
C ILE A 77 2.48 8.06 5.12
N GLU A 78 1.51 8.67 4.45
CA GLU A 78 0.87 9.90 4.91
C GLU A 78 -0.18 9.67 6.00
N LYS A 79 -0.94 8.56 5.89
CA LYS A 79 -2.05 8.23 6.80
C LYS A 79 -1.62 7.52 8.08
N ASP A 80 -0.63 6.64 8.03
CA ASP A 80 -0.11 5.91 9.19
C ASP A 80 0.85 6.78 10.01
N ARG A 81 0.28 7.79 10.69
CA ARG A 81 1.03 8.77 11.50
C ARG A 81 1.71 8.13 12.70
N GLU A 82 1.08 7.11 13.26
CA GLU A 82 1.57 6.37 14.42
C GLU A 82 2.54 5.25 14.05
N ARG A 83 2.78 5.02 12.74
CA ARG A 83 3.73 4.02 12.23
C ARG A 83 3.34 2.61 12.69
N ARG A 84 2.04 2.34 12.78
CA ARG A 84 1.49 1.04 13.22
C ARG A 84 1.75 -0.06 12.19
N TYR A 85 1.78 0.30 10.91
CA TYR A 85 1.82 -0.64 9.80
C TYR A 85 3.11 -0.52 8.98
N LEU A 86 3.77 0.65 9.01
CA LEU A 86 5.01 0.90 8.26
C LEU A 86 6.15 -0.11 8.54
N PRO A 87 6.44 -0.53 9.81
CA PRO A 87 7.50 -1.50 10.09
C PRO A 87 7.27 -2.87 9.46
N ASP A 88 6.02 -3.35 9.47
CA ASP A 88 5.67 -4.62 8.85
C ASP A 88 5.60 -4.51 7.32
N LEU A 89 5.20 -3.33 6.81
CA LEU A 89 5.17 -3.09 5.37
C LEU A 89 6.57 -3.09 4.76
N ILE A 90 7.57 -2.45 5.41
CA ILE A 90 8.92 -2.37 4.84
C ILE A 90 9.55 -3.76 4.70
N THR A 91 9.35 -4.64 5.69
CA THR A 91 9.87 -6.00 5.66
C THR A 91 9.17 -6.86 4.62
N ALA A 92 7.88 -6.66 4.39
CA ALA A 92 7.11 -7.40 3.41
C ALA A 92 7.48 -7.04 1.94
N ILE A 93 7.86 -5.80 1.67
CA ILE A 93 8.12 -5.31 0.31
C ILE A 93 9.62 -5.34 -0.04
N TRP A 94 10.51 -5.06 0.91
CA TRP A 94 11.96 -4.98 0.65
C TRP A 94 12.77 -6.06 1.38
N GLY A 95 12.11 -7.06 1.97
CA GLY A 95 12.76 -8.17 2.67
C GLY A 95 13.12 -7.85 4.12
N SER A 96 13.38 -8.87 4.93
CA SER A 96 13.77 -8.69 6.34
C SER A 96 15.19 -8.14 6.52
N ASP A 97 16.02 -8.31 5.51
CA ASP A 97 17.41 -7.87 5.39
C ASP A 97 17.54 -6.45 4.80
N TYR A 98 16.42 -5.74 4.61
CA TYR A 98 16.41 -4.39 4.02
C TYR A 98 17.40 -3.41 4.67
N ALA A 99 17.67 -3.58 5.97
CA ALA A 99 18.56 -2.70 6.72
C ALA A 99 20.02 -2.81 6.26
N ASP A 100 20.45 -3.98 5.79
CA ASP A 100 21.83 -4.23 5.36
C ASP A 100 22.16 -3.52 4.03
N HIS A 101 21.13 -3.22 3.24
CA HIS A 101 21.22 -2.54 1.94
C HIS A 101 20.45 -1.21 1.91
N ALA A 102 20.18 -0.62 3.07
CA ALA A 102 19.29 0.54 3.18
C ALA A 102 19.77 1.77 2.37
N GLU A 103 21.09 1.98 2.24
CA GLU A 103 21.63 3.09 1.44
C GLU A 103 21.33 2.93 -0.05
N GLU A 104 21.46 1.73 -0.59
CA GLU A 104 21.18 1.40 -1.99
C GLU A 104 19.68 1.51 -2.29
N LEU A 105 18.85 0.92 -1.43
CA LEU A 105 17.40 0.98 -1.54
C LEU A 105 16.90 2.43 -1.42
N ALA A 106 17.43 3.22 -0.49
CA ALA A 106 17.05 4.62 -0.33
C ALA A 106 17.47 5.52 -1.51
N ALA A 107 18.51 5.12 -2.26
CA ALA A 107 18.95 5.85 -3.45
C ALA A 107 18.06 5.57 -4.67
N THR A 108 17.40 4.41 -4.71
CA THR A 108 16.68 3.91 -5.91
C THR A 108 15.16 3.89 -5.74
N ASP A 109 14.65 3.84 -4.51
CA ASP A 109 13.22 3.73 -4.21
C ASP A 109 12.76 4.84 -3.24
N ASP A 110 11.91 5.73 -3.74
CA ASP A 110 11.36 6.86 -2.98
C ASP A 110 10.48 6.40 -1.80
N ASN A 111 9.67 5.36 -2.01
CA ASN A 111 8.79 4.83 -0.98
C ASN A 111 9.59 4.17 0.13
N PHE A 112 10.60 3.38 -0.22
CA PHE A 112 11.54 2.83 0.77
C PHE A 112 12.17 3.94 1.59
N ARG A 113 12.78 4.93 0.92
CA ARG A 113 13.46 6.06 1.58
C ARG A 113 12.53 6.79 2.56
N ARG A 114 11.28 7.03 2.16
CA ARG A 114 10.26 7.70 2.99
C ARG A 114 9.84 6.86 4.18
N ILE A 115 9.62 5.55 4.02
CA ILE A 115 9.28 4.65 5.13
C ILE A 115 10.46 4.52 6.07
N TYR A 116 11.64 4.21 5.54
CA TYR A 116 12.86 3.99 6.30
C TYR A 116 13.13 5.18 7.23
N LYS A 117 13.11 6.41 6.69
CA LYS A 117 13.27 7.64 7.47
C LYS A 117 12.24 7.80 8.60
N ARG A 118 11.01 7.29 8.45
CA ARG A 118 9.96 7.39 9.48
C ARG A 118 10.10 6.35 10.58
N ILE A 119 10.56 5.15 10.27
CA ILE A 119 10.64 4.05 11.23
C ILE A 119 11.99 4.02 11.96
N THR A 120 13.07 4.53 11.36
CA THR A 120 14.35 4.66 12.03
C THR A 120 14.35 5.88 12.95
N PRO A 121 14.90 5.79 14.17
CA PRO A 121 15.11 6.96 15.01
C PRO A 121 15.95 7.99 14.26
N SER A 122 15.46 9.22 14.13
CA SER A 122 16.32 10.34 13.77
C SER A 122 17.41 10.39 14.84
N GLN A 123 18.69 10.17 14.47
CA GLN A 123 19.77 10.52 15.37
C GLN A 123 19.69 12.03 15.57
N GLY A 124 19.11 12.44 16.70
CA GLY A 124 19.16 13.82 17.15
C GLY A 124 20.62 14.15 17.36
N ILE A 125 21.15 15.06 16.54
CA ILE A 125 22.38 15.79 16.82
C ILE A 125 22.03 16.87 17.84
#